data_AF-A0A6P1U7B1-F1
#
_entry.id   AF-A0A6P1U7B1-F1
#
_cell.length_a   1.000
_cell.length_b   1.000
_cell.length_c   1.000
_cell.angle_alpha   90.00
_cell.angle_beta   90.00
_cell.angle_gamma   90.00
#
_symmetry.space_group_name_H-M   'P 1'
#
loop_
_entity.id
_entity.type
_entity.pdbx_description
1 polymer ?
#
loop_
_entity_poly.entity_id
_entity_poly.type
_entity_poly.pdbx_seq_one_letter_code
_entity_poly.pdbx_strand_id
1 'polypeptide(L)'
;MPNDRELPPHLRVFMHTWASCAATIQAQIKPVAPIPDIAPLPHDYRQLKTWAILQNKTLQRWSERLLRWINGSLADALADPAITPEAMQSCAGRVSGFAEELATQRHLLQRYATKPDFRGAVLHVDAIIEDIQQQLLGWIRQTLRTLQDAGQRLKTDPDPELPIELEVCFHLTRGSATQAYLRWLKRIDPEAETHLFSSDASELPAPPTDSLLSYLSVEAVLAIGAVVFGVVLWLVGGKQALIFLLLGILAVVVIRFFIRHPFLALLAFLFGSLD
;
A
#
# COMPACT_ATOMS: atom_id res chain seq x y z
N MET A 1 8.21 38.23 28.24
CA MET A 1 7.08 37.39 27.77
C MET A 1 7.62 36.00 27.61
N PRO A 2 7.02 34.95 28.20
CA PRO A 2 7.41 33.60 27.87
C PRO A 2 6.98 33.39 26.41
N ASN A 3 7.95 33.34 25.50
CA ASN A 3 7.67 32.82 24.17
C ASN A 3 7.27 31.36 24.38
N ASP A 4 6.00 31.03 24.17
CA ASP A 4 5.56 29.65 24.04
C ASP A 4 6.28 29.08 22.82
N ARG A 5 7.42 28.45 23.08
CA ARG A 5 8.22 27.75 22.07
C ARG A 5 7.50 26.46 21.75
N GLU A 6 6.55 26.57 20.84
CA GLU A 6 5.84 25.43 20.29
C GLU A 6 6.63 24.81 19.13
N LEU A 7 6.36 23.52 18.88
CA LEU A 7 6.83 22.88 17.65
C LEU A 7 6.30 23.66 16.42
N PRO A 8 7.15 23.84 15.39
CA PRO A 8 6.73 24.38 14.11
C PRO A 8 5.42 23.75 13.61
N PRO A 9 4.50 24.54 13.00
CA PRO A 9 3.20 24.04 12.55
C PRO A 9 3.28 22.80 11.66
N HIS A 10 4.23 22.74 10.72
CA HIS A 10 4.41 21.60 9.83
C HIS A 10 4.78 20.31 10.59
N LEU A 11 5.60 20.39 11.64
CA LEU A 11 5.93 19.22 12.48
C LEU A 11 4.73 18.73 13.28
N ARG A 12 3.87 19.64 13.75
CA ARG A 12 2.61 19.26 14.41
C ARG A 12 1.66 18.53 13.45
N VAL A 13 1.55 19.01 12.22
CA VAL A 13 0.76 18.35 11.16
C VAL A 13 1.33 16.96 10.88
N PHE A 14 2.64 16.86 10.65
CA PHE A 14 3.34 15.60 10.45
C PHE A 14 3.03 14.60 11.57
N MET A 15 3.18 15.01 12.83
CA MET A 15 2.89 14.16 13.99
C MET A 15 1.44 13.66 14.01
N HIS A 16 0.48 14.55 13.75
CA HIS A 16 -0.93 14.18 13.74
C HIS A 16 -1.25 13.19 12.61
N THR A 17 -0.75 13.46 11.39
CA THR A 17 -0.92 12.59 10.24
C THR A 17 -0.35 11.20 10.49
N TRP A 18 0.85 11.12 11.07
CA TRP A 18 1.51 9.86 11.37
C TRP A 18 0.90 9.10 12.54
N ALA A 19 0.39 9.80 13.56
CA ALA A 19 -0.36 9.17 14.65
C ALA A 19 -1.63 8.49 14.13
N SER A 20 -2.37 9.16 13.22
CA SER A 20 -3.54 8.58 12.55
C SER A 20 -3.15 7.37 11.70
N CYS A 21 -2.06 7.46 10.93
CA CYS A 21 -1.55 6.34 10.15
C CYS A 21 -1.16 5.14 11.02
N ALA A 22 -0.45 5.37 12.13
CA ALA A 22 -0.04 4.32 13.07
C ALA A 22 -1.24 3.56 13.64
N ALA A 23 -2.33 4.26 13.97
CA ALA A 23 -3.56 3.64 14.43
C ALA A 23 -4.18 2.75 13.33
N THR A 24 -4.22 3.23 12.09
CA THR A 24 -4.71 2.48 10.93
C THR A 24 -3.87 1.23 10.67
N ILE A 25 -2.54 1.34 10.64
CA ILE A 25 -1.63 0.20 10.45
C ILE A 25 -1.84 -0.83 11.56
N GLN A 26 -1.89 -0.40 12.82
CA GLN A 26 -2.10 -1.28 13.97
C GLN A 26 -3.41 -2.08 13.85
N ALA A 27 -4.48 -1.48 13.32
CA ALA A 27 -5.76 -2.15 13.10
C ALA A 27 -5.73 -3.13 11.91
N GLN A 28 -4.82 -2.94 10.95
CA GLN A 28 -4.67 -3.78 9.76
C GLN A 28 -3.77 -5.00 9.97
N ILE A 29 -2.81 -4.92 10.90
CA ILE A 29 -1.90 -6.05 11.19
C ILE A 29 -2.73 -7.20 11.76
N LYS A 30 -2.88 -8.25 10.95
CA LYS A 30 -3.51 -9.51 11.35
C LYS A 30 -2.43 -10.57 11.58
N PRO A 31 -2.62 -11.47 12.56
CA PRO A 31 -1.70 -12.58 12.77
C PRO A 31 -1.69 -13.50 11.55
N VAL A 32 -0.50 -13.94 11.17
CA VAL A 32 -0.33 -14.93 10.09
C VAL A 32 -0.79 -16.31 10.56
N ALA A 33 -1.42 -17.05 9.67
CA ALA A 33 -1.83 -18.42 9.96
C ALA A 33 -0.61 -19.35 10.13
N PRO A 34 -0.71 -20.42 10.93
CA PRO A 34 0.40 -21.34 11.16
C PRO A 34 1.01 -21.85 9.86
N ILE A 35 2.33 -21.69 9.73
CA ILE A 35 3.09 -22.13 8.55
C ILE A 35 3.34 -23.64 8.68
N PRO A 36 2.97 -24.46 7.69
CA PRO A 36 3.24 -25.89 7.72
C PRO A 36 4.74 -26.18 7.61
N ASP A 37 5.24 -27.08 8.46
CA ASP A 37 6.67 -27.46 8.50
C ASP A 37 7.14 -28.22 7.26
N ILE A 38 6.21 -28.87 6.55
CA ILE A 38 6.47 -29.69 5.38
C ILE A 38 5.84 -29.01 4.15
N ALA A 39 6.69 -28.62 3.21
CA ALA A 39 6.24 -28.28 1.87
C ALA A 39 5.92 -29.58 1.12
N PRO A 40 4.69 -29.82 0.65
CA PRO A 40 4.52 -30.79 -0.42
C PRO A 40 5.37 -30.33 -1.61
N LEU A 41 6.09 -31.25 -2.26
CA LEU A 41 6.73 -30.94 -3.54
C LEU A 41 5.64 -30.45 -4.49
N PRO A 42 5.70 -29.20 -4.97
CA PRO A 42 4.66 -28.66 -5.83
C PRO A 42 4.65 -29.45 -7.14
N HIS A 43 3.45 -29.80 -7.61
CA HIS A 43 3.31 -30.50 -8.89
C HIS A 43 3.89 -29.68 -10.05
N ASP A 44 3.87 -28.36 -9.95
CA ASP A 44 4.51 -27.42 -10.87
C ASP A 44 5.46 -26.46 -10.13
N TYR A 45 6.68 -26.96 -9.86
CA TYR A 45 7.74 -26.16 -9.23
C TYR A 45 8.10 -24.91 -10.05
N ARG A 46 8.00 -24.95 -11.38
CA ARG A 46 8.33 -23.81 -12.25
C ARG A 46 7.35 -22.65 -12.03
N GLN A 47 6.06 -22.96 -11.88
CA GLN A 47 5.04 -21.95 -11.58
C GLN A 47 5.24 -21.34 -10.20
N LEU A 48 5.56 -22.15 -9.18
CA LEU A 48 5.87 -21.67 -7.84
C LEU A 48 7.10 -20.74 -7.86
N LYS A 49 8.19 -21.14 -8.52
CA LYS A 49 9.41 -20.35 -8.66
C LYS A 49 9.14 -19.00 -9.33
N THR A 50 8.38 -19.01 -10.43
CA THR A 50 7.98 -17.77 -11.13
C THR A 50 7.19 -16.84 -10.21
N TRP A 51 6.21 -17.40 -9.49
CA TRP A 51 5.39 -16.64 -8.54
C TRP A 51 6.25 -16.05 -7.40
N ALA A 52 7.15 -16.84 -6.81
CA ALA A 52 8.05 -16.39 -5.74
C ALA A 52 8.96 -15.23 -6.18
N ILE A 53 9.52 -15.32 -7.40
CA ILE A 53 10.34 -14.24 -7.98
C ILE A 53 9.51 -12.96 -8.14
N LEU A 54 8.26 -13.07 -8.61
CA LEU A 54 7.36 -11.92 -8.76
C LEU A 54 7.03 -11.27 -7.40
N GLN A 55 6.77 -12.07 -6.36
CA GLN A 55 6.53 -11.53 -5.01
C GLN A 55 7.76 -10.80 -4.47
N ASN A 56 8.95 -11.39 -4.59
CA ASN A 56 10.19 -10.76 -4.16
C ASN A 56 10.46 -9.43 -4.88
N LYS A 57 10.32 -9.41 -6.22
CA LYS A 57 10.45 -8.17 -6.99
C LYS A 57 9.45 -7.10 -6.58
N THR A 58 8.23 -7.50 -6.24
CA THR A 58 7.17 -6.58 -5.80
C THR A 58 7.53 -5.95 -4.46
N LEU A 59 7.95 -6.75 -3.47
CA LEU A 59 8.37 -6.27 -2.16
C LEU A 59 9.64 -5.41 -2.24
N GLN A 60 10.59 -5.78 -3.09
CA GLN A 60 11.80 -4.98 -3.33
C GLN A 60 11.46 -3.61 -3.91
N ARG A 61 10.65 -3.55 -4.98
CA ARG A 61 10.20 -2.28 -5.57
C ARG A 61 9.43 -1.42 -4.58
N TRP A 62 8.58 -2.04 -3.76
CA TRP A 62 7.86 -1.34 -2.70
C TRP A 62 8.84 -0.67 -1.72
N SER A 63 9.87 -1.39 -1.27
CA SER A 63 10.86 -0.84 -0.34
C SER A 63 11.73 0.26 -0.94
N GLU A 64 12.16 0.11 -2.19
CA GLU A 64 12.94 1.12 -2.90
C GLU A 64 12.14 2.42 -3.06
N ARG A 65 10.84 2.30 -3.35
CA ARG A 65 9.92 3.45 -3.42
C ARG A 65 9.75 4.12 -2.06
N LEU A 66 9.63 3.35 -0.99
CA LEU A 66 9.50 3.85 0.38
C LEU A 66 10.78 4.61 0.79
N LEU A 67 11.95 4.00 0.60
CA LEU A 67 13.24 4.62 0.92
C LEU A 67 13.48 5.89 0.08
N ARG A 68 13.15 5.87 -1.22
CA ARG A 68 13.26 7.06 -2.08
C ARG A 68 12.35 8.20 -1.61
N TRP A 69 11.16 7.89 -1.12
CA TRP A 69 10.26 8.90 -0.57
C TRP A 69 10.77 9.46 0.76
N ILE A 70 11.27 8.60 1.66
CA ILE A 70 11.84 8.98 2.97
C ILE A 70 13.06 9.89 2.78
N ASN A 71 14.04 9.42 2.01
CA ASN A 71 15.34 10.10 1.80
C ASN A 71 15.27 11.25 0.79
N GLY A 72 14.11 11.49 0.19
CA GLY A 72 13.88 12.58 -0.77
C GLY A 72 12.79 13.50 -0.26
N SER A 73 11.62 13.43 -0.88
CA SER A 73 10.52 14.37 -0.63
C SER A 73 10.10 14.53 0.83
N LEU A 74 10.22 13.49 1.67
CA LEU A 74 9.91 13.63 3.09
C LEU A 74 11.02 14.36 3.85
N ALA A 75 12.27 13.98 3.65
CA ALA A 75 13.42 14.66 4.23
C ALA A 75 13.46 16.15 3.82
N ASP A 76 13.25 16.44 2.54
CA ASP A 76 13.17 17.81 2.02
C ASP A 76 12.04 18.60 2.70
N ALA A 77 10.86 18.00 2.83
CA ALA A 77 9.71 18.63 3.47
C ALA A 77 9.93 18.90 4.97
N LEU A 78 10.68 18.04 5.68
CA LEU A 78 10.99 18.23 7.09
C LEU A 78 12.10 19.27 7.31
N ALA A 79 13.00 19.43 6.33
CA ALA A 79 14.07 20.41 6.36
C ALA A 79 13.61 21.82 5.94
N ASP A 80 12.49 21.95 5.23
CA ASP A 80 11.95 23.23 4.76
C ASP A 80 11.01 23.87 5.81
N PRO A 81 11.44 24.91 6.55
CA PRO A 81 10.59 25.57 7.54
C PRO A 81 9.44 26.37 6.89
N ALA A 82 9.51 26.67 5.60
CA ALA A 82 8.50 27.42 4.86
C ALA A 82 7.40 26.53 4.27
N ILE A 83 7.51 25.19 4.40
CA ILE A 83 6.49 24.29 3.88
C ILE A 83 5.12 24.56 4.50
N THR A 84 4.09 24.55 3.66
CA THR A 84 2.73 24.76 4.14
C THR A 84 2.21 23.53 4.89
N PRO A 85 1.31 23.70 5.86
CA PRO A 85 0.61 22.61 6.54
C PRO A 85 0.00 21.59 5.56
N GLU A 86 -0.63 22.05 4.49
CA GLU A 86 -1.31 21.18 3.50
C GLU A 86 -0.31 20.35 2.70
N ALA A 87 0.82 20.97 2.30
CA ALA A 87 1.88 20.28 1.58
C ALA A 87 2.55 19.22 2.47
N MET A 88 2.79 19.56 3.75
CA MET A 88 3.29 18.60 4.72
C MET A 88 2.30 17.45 4.96
N GLN A 89 1.01 17.74 5.12
CA GLN A 89 -0.02 16.71 5.29
C GLN A 89 -0.06 15.75 4.10
N SER A 90 0.00 16.29 2.87
CA SER A 90 0.04 15.50 1.64
C SER A 90 1.29 14.62 1.55
N CYS A 91 2.47 15.19 1.82
CA CYS A 91 3.73 14.46 1.80
C CYS A 91 3.77 13.37 2.88
N ALA A 92 3.46 13.72 4.13
CA ALA A 92 3.46 12.82 5.28
C ALA A 92 2.39 11.73 5.15
N GLY A 93 1.22 12.05 4.58
CA GLY A 93 0.11 11.12 4.40
C GLY A 93 0.40 9.98 3.43
N ARG A 94 1.44 10.11 2.60
CA ARG A 94 1.86 9.10 1.63
C ARG A 94 2.28 7.77 2.28
N VAL A 95 2.66 7.78 3.56
CA VAL A 95 2.94 6.58 4.35
C VAL A 95 1.72 5.65 4.49
N SER A 96 0.51 6.21 4.54
CA SER A 96 -0.73 5.42 4.54
C SER A 96 -0.90 4.63 3.24
N GLY A 97 -0.53 5.23 2.09
CA GLY A 97 -0.55 4.53 0.81
C GLY A 97 0.39 3.32 0.78
N PHE A 98 1.60 3.44 1.35
CA PHE A 98 2.52 2.31 1.46
C PHE A 98 1.96 1.19 2.36
N ALA A 99 1.30 1.54 3.46
CA ALA A 99 0.64 0.58 4.34
C ALA A 99 -0.55 -0.13 3.66
N GLU A 100 -1.37 0.62 2.93
CA GLU A 100 -2.52 0.10 2.16
C GLU A 100 -2.06 -0.84 1.03
N GLU A 101 -0.95 -0.53 0.37
CA GLU A 101 -0.35 -1.42 -0.63
C GLU A 101 -0.02 -2.79 0.00
N LEU A 102 0.61 -2.82 1.18
CA LEU A 102 0.90 -4.07 1.90
C LEU A 102 -0.38 -4.82 2.30
N ALA A 103 -1.38 -4.12 2.84
CA ALA A 103 -2.65 -4.74 3.20
C ALA A 103 -3.38 -5.33 1.97
N THR A 104 -3.31 -4.64 0.84
CA THR A 104 -3.85 -5.12 -0.44
C THR A 104 -3.11 -6.38 -0.91
N GLN A 105 -1.78 -6.41 -0.82
CA GLN A 105 -1.00 -7.61 -1.15
C GLN A 105 -1.41 -8.80 -0.28
N ARG A 106 -1.57 -8.64 1.04
CA ARG A 106 -2.07 -9.71 1.92
C ARG A 106 -3.45 -10.21 1.50
N HIS A 107 -4.35 -9.33 1.07
CA HIS A 107 -5.64 -9.74 0.55
C HIS A 107 -5.52 -10.54 -0.77
N LEU A 108 -4.61 -10.13 -1.67
CA LEU A 108 -4.37 -10.84 -2.93
C LEU A 108 -3.76 -12.24 -2.72
N LEU A 109 -2.91 -12.39 -1.69
CA LEU A 109 -2.33 -13.67 -1.29
C LEU A 109 -3.39 -14.73 -0.96
N GLN A 110 -4.54 -14.34 -0.41
CA GLN A 110 -5.63 -15.27 -0.06
C GLN A 110 -6.15 -16.07 -1.26
N ARG A 111 -6.08 -15.49 -2.47
CA ARG A 111 -6.47 -16.19 -3.72
C ARG A 111 -5.54 -17.36 -4.05
N TYR A 112 -4.29 -17.28 -3.64
CA TYR A 112 -3.29 -18.32 -3.85
C TYR A 112 -3.22 -19.31 -2.68
N ALA A 113 -3.66 -18.91 -1.47
CA ALA A 113 -3.70 -19.78 -0.30
C ALA A 113 -4.63 -21.00 -0.47
N THR A 114 -5.63 -20.92 -1.35
CA THR A 114 -6.54 -22.04 -1.67
C THR A 114 -5.89 -23.10 -2.55
N LYS A 115 -4.76 -22.80 -3.20
CA LYS A 115 -4.01 -23.75 -4.03
C LYS A 115 -2.99 -24.50 -3.16
N PRO A 116 -3.07 -25.84 -3.04
CA PRO A 116 -2.18 -26.61 -2.18
C PRO A 116 -0.69 -26.37 -2.47
N ASP A 117 -0.31 -26.28 -3.75
CA ASP A 117 1.09 -26.09 -4.17
C ASP A 117 1.67 -24.72 -3.78
N PHE A 118 0.83 -23.71 -3.54
CA PHE A 118 1.25 -22.34 -3.21
C PHE A 118 1.08 -22.02 -1.73
N ARG A 119 0.25 -22.79 -1.00
CA ARG A 119 -0.18 -22.46 0.36
C ARG A 119 0.99 -22.18 1.30
N GLY A 120 2.04 -23.02 1.29
CA GLY A 120 3.22 -22.81 2.14
C GLY A 120 3.95 -21.50 1.81
N ALA A 121 4.23 -21.25 0.53
CA ALA A 121 4.90 -20.03 0.08
C ALA A 121 4.06 -18.78 0.38
N VAL A 122 2.75 -18.86 0.18
CA VAL A 122 1.81 -17.77 0.49
C VAL A 122 1.86 -17.39 1.96
N LEU A 123 1.87 -18.36 2.88
CA LEU A 123 1.96 -18.09 4.30
C LEU A 123 3.31 -17.48 4.71
N HIS A 124 4.39 -17.90 4.06
CA HIS A 124 5.70 -17.28 4.25
C HIS A 124 5.74 -15.83 3.74
N VAL A 125 5.18 -15.54 2.57
CA VAL A 125 5.09 -14.16 2.06
C VAL A 125 4.17 -13.32 2.94
N ASP A 126 3.07 -13.88 3.45
CA ASP A 126 2.19 -13.19 4.41
C ASP A 126 2.95 -12.83 5.71
N ALA A 127 3.79 -13.74 6.22
CA ALA A 127 4.67 -13.48 7.36
C ALA A 127 5.69 -12.37 7.09
N ILE A 128 6.28 -12.33 5.89
CA ILE A 128 7.18 -11.25 5.49
C ILE A 128 6.43 -9.91 5.46
N ILE A 129 5.22 -9.87 4.88
CA ILE A 129 4.43 -8.64 4.84
C ILE A 129 4.03 -8.20 6.25
N GLU A 130 3.61 -9.12 7.12
CA GLU A 130 3.33 -8.81 8.52
C GLU A 130 4.54 -8.19 9.22
N ASP A 131 5.72 -8.80 9.10
CA ASP A 131 6.98 -8.31 9.68
C ASP A 131 7.31 -6.90 9.16
N ILE A 132 7.15 -6.65 7.85
CA ILE A 132 7.33 -5.31 7.27
C ILE A 132 6.33 -4.29 7.85
N GLN A 133 5.05 -4.67 7.98
CA GLN A 133 4.04 -3.79 8.58
C GLN A 133 4.37 -3.46 10.05
N GLN A 134 4.88 -4.43 10.81
CA GLN A 134 5.33 -4.22 12.18
C GLN A 134 6.56 -3.31 12.25
N GLN A 135 7.55 -3.50 11.37
CA GLN A 135 8.73 -2.61 11.27
C GLN A 135 8.32 -1.18 10.92
N LEU A 136 7.41 -1.01 9.95
CA LEU A 136 6.87 0.31 9.56
C LEU A 136 6.17 0.99 10.75
N LEU A 137 5.31 0.25 11.46
CA LEU A 137 4.62 0.77 12.64
C LEU A 137 5.59 1.13 13.77
N GLY A 138 6.61 0.29 14.00
CA GLY A 138 7.67 0.54 14.98
C GLY A 138 8.44 1.82 14.68
N TRP A 139 8.84 2.00 13.42
CA TRP A 139 9.52 3.21 12.96
C TRP A 139 8.67 4.47 13.11
N ILE A 140 7.39 4.43 12.69
CA ILE A 140 6.47 5.56 12.86
C ILE A 140 6.34 5.94 14.34
N ARG A 141 6.13 4.94 15.21
CA ARG A 141 6.01 5.18 16.66
C ARG A 141 7.27 5.75 17.26
N GLN A 142 8.44 5.26 16.85
CA GLN A 142 9.71 5.78 17.33
C GLN A 142 9.89 7.24 16.92
N THR A 143 9.61 7.57 15.65
CA THR A 143 9.68 8.96 15.14
C THR A 143 8.75 9.89 15.92
N LEU A 144 7.50 9.45 16.17
CA LEU A 144 6.53 10.23 16.95
C LEU A 144 7.02 10.49 18.37
N ARG A 145 7.63 9.49 19.04
CA ARG A 145 8.21 9.68 20.38
C ARG A 145 9.34 10.69 20.37
N THR A 146 10.29 10.56 19.43
CA THR A 146 11.40 11.52 19.29
C THR A 146 10.90 12.95 19.13
N LEU A 147 9.88 13.17 18.29
CA LEU A 147 9.30 14.51 18.09
C LEU A 147 8.52 15.01 19.32
N GLN A 148 7.81 14.12 20.03
CA GLN A 148 7.15 14.47 21.29
C GLN A 148 8.18 14.92 22.34
N ASP A 149 9.27 14.18 22.48
CA ASP A 149 10.35 14.49 23.43
C ASP A 149 11.03 15.81 23.05
N ALA A 150 11.29 16.05 21.75
CA ALA A 150 11.83 17.31 21.27
C ALA A 150 10.87 18.50 21.54
N GLY A 151 9.56 18.30 21.34
CA GLY A 151 8.54 19.28 21.70
C GLY A 151 8.46 19.59 23.19
N GLN A 152 8.78 18.63 24.06
CA GLN A 152 8.88 18.86 25.51
C GLN A 152 10.16 19.63 25.87
N ARG A 153 11.29 19.30 25.24
CA ARG A 153 12.57 20.03 25.43
C ARG A 153 12.46 21.49 25.01
N LEU A 154 11.74 21.79 23.93
CA LEU A 154 11.44 23.17 23.50
C LEU A 154 10.82 24.06 24.58
N LYS A 155 10.06 23.47 25.51
CA LYS A 155 9.43 24.21 26.61
C LYS A 155 10.37 24.49 27.77
N THR A 156 11.47 23.77 27.88
CA THR A 156 12.37 23.78 29.05
C THR A 156 13.77 24.31 28.73
N ASP A 157 14.19 24.23 27.47
CA ASP A 157 15.52 24.61 27.00
C ASP A 157 15.47 25.90 26.14
N PRO A 158 16.30 26.91 26.45
CA PRO A 158 16.44 28.12 25.65
C PRO A 158 17.18 27.94 24.31
N ASP A 159 17.78 26.80 23.98
CA ASP A 159 18.36 26.54 22.65
C ASP A 159 18.39 25.04 22.27
N PRO A 160 17.21 24.42 22.05
CA PRO A 160 17.16 23.00 21.73
C PRO A 160 17.48 22.76 20.26
N GLU A 161 18.47 21.90 20.00
CA GLU A 161 18.58 21.26 18.70
C GLU A 161 17.32 20.40 18.45
N LEU A 162 16.80 20.48 17.24
CA LEU A 162 15.73 19.60 16.73
C LEU A 162 16.38 18.53 15.83
N PRO A 163 16.97 17.46 16.39
CA PRO A 163 17.52 16.39 15.57
C PRO A 163 16.37 15.57 14.98
N ILE A 164 15.91 15.93 13.79
CA ILE A 164 15.03 15.07 12.99
C ILE A 164 15.93 14.25 12.06
N GLU A 165 16.59 13.25 12.62
CA GLU A 165 17.26 12.23 11.82
C GLU A 165 16.31 11.05 11.63
N LEU A 166 15.76 10.93 10.43
CA LEU A 166 14.93 9.79 10.03
C LEU A 166 15.84 8.65 9.56
N GLU A 167 16.47 7.94 10.48
CA GLU A 167 17.13 6.69 10.14
C GLU A 167 16.10 5.56 9.98
N VAL A 168 16.08 4.95 8.79
CA VAL A 168 15.15 3.87 8.47
C VAL A 168 15.91 2.67 7.91
N CYS A 169 15.92 1.59 8.69
CA CYS A 169 16.45 0.30 8.26
C CYS A 169 15.29 -0.70 8.13
N PHE A 170 14.79 -0.91 6.92
CA PHE A 170 13.91 -2.04 6.61
C PHE A 170 14.74 -3.27 6.29
N HIS A 171 14.60 -4.31 7.09
CA HIS A 171 15.37 -5.54 6.94
C HIS A 171 14.62 -6.57 6.10
N LEU A 172 14.35 -6.26 4.83
CA LEU A 172 13.67 -7.19 3.93
C LEU A 172 14.41 -8.50 3.74
N THR A 173 15.75 -8.48 3.74
CA THR A 173 16.59 -9.66 3.50
C THR A 173 17.10 -10.30 4.80
N ARG A 174 17.08 -9.56 5.91
CA ARG A 174 17.60 -10.01 7.21
C ARG A 174 16.53 -10.30 8.26
N GLY A 175 15.27 -9.96 7.98
CA GLY A 175 14.13 -10.28 8.84
C GLY A 175 13.99 -11.78 9.08
N SER A 176 13.54 -12.14 10.27
CA SER A 176 13.37 -13.54 10.69
C SER A 176 12.41 -14.30 9.78
N ALA A 177 11.36 -13.61 9.29
CA ALA A 177 10.39 -14.15 8.35
C ALA A 177 11.02 -14.47 6.99
N THR A 178 11.86 -13.58 6.46
CA THR A 178 12.58 -13.81 5.20
C THR A 178 13.57 -14.97 5.33
N GLN A 179 14.31 -15.04 6.44
CA GLN A 179 15.20 -16.16 6.69
C GLN A 179 14.45 -17.49 6.83
N ALA A 180 13.26 -17.48 7.44
CA ALA A 180 12.40 -18.66 7.50
C ALA A 180 11.91 -19.08 6.10
N TYR A 181 11.51 -18.11 5.26
CA TYR A 181 11.11 -18.37 3.87
C TYR A 181 12.26 -18.94 3.04
N LEU A 182 13.46 -18.38 3.16
CA LEU A 182 14.67 -18.88 2.48
C LEU A 182 15.01 -20.31 2.90
N ARG A 183 14.94 -20.61 4.21
CA ARG A 183 15.15 -21.97 4.72
C ARG A 183 14.10 -22.94 4.19
N TRP A 184 12.85 -22.50 4.10
CA TRP A 184 11.76 -23.30 3.54
C TRP A 184 11.97 -23.59 2.04
N LEU A 185 12.31 -22.56 1.26
CA LEU A 185 12.63 -22.71 -0.17
C LEU A 185 13.80 -23.66 -0.42
N LYS A 186 14.87 -23.58 0.38
CA LYS A 186 16.03 -24.50 0.29
C LYS A 186 15.67 -25.97 0.47
N ARG A 187 14.60 -26.28 1.22
CA ARG A 187 14.13 -27.66 1.39
C ARG A 187 13.42 -28.19 0.14
N ILE A 188 12.93 -27.30 -0.72
CA ILE A 188 12.23 -27.64 -1.96
C ILE A 188 13.21 -27.65 -3.14
N ASP A 189 14.11 -26.67 -3.18
CA ASP A 189 15.15 -26.53 -4.20
C ASP A 189 16.42 -25.93 -3.56
N PRO A 190 17.50 -26.73 -3.41
CA PRO A 190 18.76 -26.29 -2.84
C PRO A 190 19.41 -25.10 -3.57
N GLU A 191 19.09 -24.89 -4.85
CA GLU A 191 19.65 -23.81 -5.69
C GLU A 191 18.78 -22.54 -5.70
N ALA A 192 17.65 -22.52 -4.98
CA ALA A 192 16.68 -21.42 -5.02
C ALA A 192 17.24 -20.07 -4.56
N GLU A 193 18.20 -20.06 -3.62
CA GLU A 193 18.76 -18.83 -3.04
C GLU A 193 19.53 -17.99 -4.07
N THR A 194 20.22 -18.64 -5.01
CA THR A 194 21.05 -18.00 -6.03
C THR A 194 20.22 -17.17 -7.03
N HIS A 195 18.96 -17.56 -7.27
CA HIS A 195 18.11 -16.96 -8.30
C HIS A 195 17.06 -15.96 -7.78
N LEU A 196 16.72 -16.02 -6.49
CA LEU A 196 15.65 -15.20 -5.92
C LEU A 196 16.10 -13.78 -5.53
N PHE A 197 17.41 -13.55 -5.42
CA PHE A 197 18.02 -12.27 -5.02
C PHE A 197 19.13 -11.79 -5.95
N SER A 198 19.42 -12.51 -7.06
CA SER A 198 20.35 -12.00 -8.07
C SER A 198 19.71 -10.82 -8.81
N SER A 199 20.39 -9.67 -8.79
CA SER A 199 20.00 -8.45 -9.50
C SER A 199 19.90 -8.62 -11.03
N ASP A 200 20.44 -9.71 -11.58
CA ASP A 200 20.43 -10.02 -13.02
C ASP A 200 19.13 -10.71 -13.41
N ALA A 201 18.03 -9.96 -13.40
CA ALA A 201 16.73 -10.43 -13.85
C ALA A 201 16.29 -9.75 -15.15
N SER A 202 17.23 -9.62 -16.10
CA SER A 202 16.98 -9.11 -17.45
C SER A 202 16.30 -10.12 -18.39
N GLU A 203 16.14 -11.38 -17.96
CA GLU A 203 15.64 -12.47 -18.81
C GLU A 203 14.48 -13.25 -18.18
N LEU A 204 13.54 -12.56 -17.51
CA LEU A 204 12.24 -13.19 -17.29
C LEU A 204 11.39 -13.00 -18.54
N PRO A 205 10.82 -14.07 -19.12
CA PRO A 205 9.78 -13.90 -20.13
C PRO A 205 8.67 -13.03 -19.52
N ALA A 206 8.17 -12.07 -20.30
CA ALA A 206 7.05 -11.25 -19.90
C ALA A 206 5.92 -12.16 -19.37
N PRO A 207 5.24 -11.77 -18.28
CA PRO A 207 4.08 -12.54 -17.81
C PRO A 207 3.11 -12.71 -18.99
N PRO A 208 2.40 -13.85 -19.09
CA PRO A 208 1.41 -14.04 -20.14
C PRO A 208 0.47 -12.83 -20.17
N THR A 209 0.40 -12.19 -21.33
CA THR A 209 -0.23 -10.89 -21.59
C THR A 209 -1.73 -10.85 -21.26
N ASP A 210 -2.33 -11.98 -20.94
CA ASP A 210 -3.72 -12.09 -20.52
C ASP A 210 -4.01 -11.39 -19.18
N SER A 211 -2.98 -11.00 -18.41
CA SER A 211 -3.19 -10.41 -17.08
C SER A 211 -3.11 -8.88 -16.99
N LEU A 212 -2.72 -8.13 -18.03
CA LEU A 212 -2.68 -6.65 -17.92
C LEU A 212 -4.08 -6.03 -17.72
N LEU A 213 -5.11 -6.70 -18.20
CA LEU A 213 -6.52 -6.33 -17.96
C LEU A 213 -7.03 -6.73 -16.57
N SER A 214 -6.34 -7.63 -15.84
CA SER A 214 -6.74 -8.03 -14.48
C SER A 214 -6.08 -7.22 -13.36
N TYR A 215 -5.13 -6.34 -13.70
CA TYR A 215 -4.54 -5.36 -12.78
C TYR A 215 -5.29 -4.02 -12.74
N LEU A 216 -6.08 -3.73 -13.77
CA LEU A 216 -7.04 -2.63 -13.70
C LEU A 216 -8.19 -3.09 -12.81
N SER A 217 -8.53 -2.31 -11.77
CA SER A 217 -9.77 -2.55 -11.04
C SER A 217 -10.92 -2.64 -12.04
N VAL A 218 -11.95 -3.46 -11.77
CA VAL A 218 -13.13 -3.55 -12.65
C VAL A 218 -13.69 -2.15 -12.97
N GLU A 219 -13.55 -1.22 -12.03
CA GLU A 219 -13.89 0.20 -12.16
C GLU A 219 -12.98 0.94 -13.14
N ALA A 220 -11.68 0.69 -13.15
CA ALA A 220 -10.74 1.27 -14.11
C ALA A 220 -10.93 0.71 -15.53
N VAL A 221 -11.23 -0.59 -15.68
CA VAL A 221 -11.58 -1.19 -16.99
C VAL A 221 -12.86 -0.57 -17.53
N LEU A 222 -13.89 -0.43 -16.68
CA LEU A 222 -15.14 0.22 -17.04
C LEU A 222 -14.95 1.71 -17.39
N ALA A 223 -14.10 2.43 -16.65
CA ALA A 223 -13.81 3.83 -16.91
C ALA A 223 -13.08 4.02 -18.25
N ILE A 224 -12.05 3.21 -18.53
CA ILE A 224 -11.32 3.25 -19.80
C ILE A 224 -12.26 2.87 -20.95
N GLY A 225 -13.07 1.81 -20.78
CA GLY A 225 -14.06 1.39 -21.76
C GLY A 225 -15.10 2.48 -22.06
N ALA A 226 -15.60 3.17 -21.02
CA ALA A 226 -16.56 4.25 -21.16
C ALA A 226 -15.97 5.48 -21.86
N VAL A 227 -14.71 5.83 -21.57
CA VAL A 227 -14.00 6.93 -22.24
C VAL A 227 -13.77 6.61 -23.71
N VAL A 228 -13.26 5.42 -24.03
CA VAL A 228 -13.01 5.01 -25.41
C VAL A 228 -14.31 4.95 -26.21
N PHE A 229 -15.36 4.36 -25.64
CA PHE A 229 -16.67 4.28 -26.27
C PHE A 229 -17.30 5.67 -26.45
N GLY A 230 -17.15 6.58 -25.49
CA GLY A 230 -17.61 7.97 -25.60
C GLY A 230 -16.88 8.77 -26.67
N VAL A 231 -15.56 8.57 -26.82
CA VAL A 231 -14.78 9.20 -27.89
C VAL A 231 -15.21 8.67 -29.26
N VAL A 232 -15.42 7.37 -29.40
CA VAL A 232 -15.90 6.75 -30.66
C VAL A 232 -17.32 7.24 -31.01
N LEU A 233 -18.23 7.29 -30.04
CA LEU A 233 -19.59 7.83 -30.24
C LEU A 233 -19.59 9.32 -30.57
N TRP A 234 -18.69 10.11 -29.99
CA TRP A 234 -18.54 11.52 -30.32
C TRP A 234 -18.05 11.73 -31.76
N LEU A 235 -17.11 10.90 -32.21
CA LEU A 235 -16.59 10.92 -33.59
C LEU A 235 -17.64 10.48 -34.62
N VAL A 236 -18.57 9.59 -34.27
CA VAL A 236 -19.58 9.04 -35.20
C VAL A 236 -20.92 9.78 -35.15
N GLY A 237 -21.35 10.26 -33.98
CA GLY A 237 -22.70 10.81 -33.76
C GLY A 237 -22.75 12.27 -33.29
N GLY A 238 -21.61 12.95 -33.18
CA GLY A 238 -21.53 14.34 -32.74
C GLY A 238 -21.94 14.56 -31.27
N LYS A 239 -22.19 15.83 -30.90
CA LYS A 239 -22.43 16.23 -29.50
C LYS A 239 -23.64 15.56 -28.82
N GLN A 240 -24.64 15.12 -29.58
CA GLN A 240 -25.85 14.50 -29.03
C GLN A 240 -25.57 13.09 -28.47
N ALA A 241 -24.67 12.33 -29.11
CA ALA A 241 -24.28 10.99 -28.66
C ALA A 241 -23.58 10.99 -27.29
N LEU A 242 -22.79 12.04 -27.00
CA LEU A 242 -22.12 12.22 -25.71
C LEU A 242 -23.11 12.44 -24.56
N ILE A 243 -24.22 13.16 -24.82
CA ILE A 243 -25.26 13.43 -23.83
C ILE A 243 -26.00 12.14 -23.46
N PHE A 244 -26.35 11.30 -24.44
CA PHE A 244 -26.98 10.00 -24.18
C PHE A 244 -26.05 9.03 -23.44
N LEU A 245 -24.74 9.06 -23.73
CA LEU A 245 -23.74 8.29 -22.98
C LEU A 245 -23.67 8.74 -21.52
N LEU A 246 -23.58 10.05 -21.26
CA LEU A 246 -23.54 10.60 -19.91
C LEU A 246 -24.81 10.26 -19.12
N LEU A 247 -25.99 10.36 -19.75
CA LEU A 247 -27.27 9.94 -19.16
C LEU A 247 -27.29 8.43 -18.87
N GLY A 248 -26.73 7.61 -19.76
CA GLY A 248 -26.62 6.16 -19.56
C GLY A 248 -25.68 5.79 -18.40
N ILE A 249 -24.52 6.43 -18.30
CA ILE A 249 -23.58 6.24 -17.18
C ILE A 249 -24.24 6.67 -15.87
N LEU A 250 -24.92 7.83 -15.87
CA LEU A 250 -25.64 8.32 -14.70
C LEU A 250 -26.73 7.33 -14.28
N ALA A 251 -27.51 6.78 -15.22
CA ALA A 251 -28.54 5.77 -14.94
C ALA A 251 -27.94 4.51 -14.32
N VAL A 252 -26.79 4.03 -14.81
CA VAL A 252 -26.09 2.86 -14.23
C VAL A 252 -25.58 3.14 -12.82
N VAL A 253 -25.01 4.33 -12.58
CA VAL A 253 -24.56 4.75 -11.24
C VAL A 253 -25.74 4.81 -10.27
N VAL A 254 -26.86 5.39 -10.70
CA VAL A 254 -28.11 5.44 -9.91
C VAL A 254 -28.60 4.03 -9.60
N ILE A 255 -28.77 3.16 -10.60
CA ILE A 255 -29.21 1.77 -10.39
C ILE A 255 -28.29 1.03 -9.41
N ARG A 256 -26.96 1.16 -9.57
CA ARG A 256 -25.98 0.54 -8.68
C ARG A 256 -26.07 1.09 -7.24
N PHE A 257 -26.33 2.38 -7.08
CA PHE A 257 -26.57 3.00 -5.79
C PHE A 257 -27.84 2.42 -5.12
N PHE A 258 -28.94 2.28 -5.86
CA PHE A 258 -30.18 1.67 -5.38
C PHE A 258 -29.98 0.21 -4.94
N ILE A 259 -29.19 -0.58 -5.68
CA ILE A 259 -28.90 -1.98 -5.33
C ILE A 259 -28.01 -2.07 -4.08
N ARG A 260 -27.01 -1.20 -3.95
CA ARG A 260 -26.01 -1.28 -2.87
C ARG A 260 -26.47 -0.63 -1.56
N HIS A 261 -27.39 0.33 -1.63
CA HIS A 261 -27.90 1.07 -0.48
C HIS A 261 -29.44 1.12 -0.46
N PRO A 262 -30.11 -0.04 -0.34
CA PRO A 262 -31.57 -0.13 -0.46
C PRO A 262 -32.32 0.70 0.59
N PHE A 263 -31.77 0.84 1.80
CA PHE A 263 -32.37 1.66 2.86
C PHE A 263 -32.28 3.17 2.61
N LEU A 264 -31.17 3.65 2.02
CA LEU A 264 -31.03 5.08 1.64
C LEU A 264 -31.91 5.44 0.45
N ALA A 265 -32.04 4.51 -0.50
CA ALA A 265 -32.99 4.61 -1.59
C ALA A 265 -34.45 4.67 -1.11
N LEU A 266 -34.81 3.86 -0.12
CA LEU A 266 -36.16 3.85 0.47
C LEU A 266 -36.46 5.15 1.24
N LEU A 267 -35.47 5.69 1.95
CA LEU A 267 -35.56 7.02 2.59
C LEU A 267 -35.71 8.14 1.55
N ALA A 268 -34.92 8.13 0.48
CA ALA A 268 -35.04 9.12 -0.59
C ALA A 268 -36.42 9.07 -1.28
N PHE A 269 -37.02 7.89 -1.41
CA PHE A 269 -38.37 7.72 -1.93
C PHE A 269 -39.45 8.24 -0.96
N LEU A 270 -39.31 7.95 0.34
CA LEU A 270 -40.25 8.41 1.39
C LEU A 270 -40.19 9.92 1.63
N PHE A 271 -39.02 10.54 1.52
CA PHE A 271 -38.85 11.99 1.67
C PHE A 271 -39.07 12.76 0.35
N GLY A 272 -38.88 12.11 -0.80
CA GLY A 272 -39.17 12.70 -2.12
C GLY A 272 -40.65 12.63 -2.52
N SER A 273 -41.48 11.85 -1.82
CA SER A 273 -42.94 11.76 -2.05
C SER A 273 -43.77 12.65 -1.11
N LEU A 274 -43.11 13.58 -0.41
CA LEU A 274 -43.75 14.49 0.55
C LEU A 274 -44.03 15.90 -0.02
N ASP A 275 -43.92 16.07 -1.34
CA ASP A 275 -44.44 17.22 -2.09
C ASP A 275 -45.62 16.82 -2.99
#